data_AF-A0A8J7MN29-F1
#
_entry.id   AF-A0A8J7MN29-F1
#
_cell.length_a   1.000
_cell.length_b   1.000
_cell.length_c   1.000
_cell.angle_alpha   90.00
_cell.angle_beta   90.00
_cell.angle_gamma   90.00
#
_symmetry.space_group_name_H-M   'P 1'
#
loop_
_entity.id
_entity.type
_entity.pdbx_description
1 polymer ?
#
loop_
_entity_poly.entity_id
_entity_poly.type
_entity_poly.pdbx_seq_one_letter_code
_entity_poly.pdbx_strand_id
1 'polypeptide(L)'
;MKSLFIFFGSISLTIILLIGCAKQTLVTKPYHNLTGRYNAYYNANLRVQESFTTLNSQHKDNYNKLLEMYPYAATTDVNSVKQPLDEAITKCARNIKLHEIGNWTDDSYHLMGQAEFLQQEYERAANTFKFIVDKYHPENVAKELEKLKKKKKKKKRKGKKRKKRKKKKRKKKKGKKKPNKNPEEEEEEKPIKYGLKHRPVRYKAMLWLSKTYIELGQYDDAGYYLRQLENDKKVPKKLRSEV
;
A
#
# COMPACT_ATOMS: atom_id res chain seq x y z
N MET A 1 20.10 -5.83 -50.17
CA MET A 1 20.72 -5.95 -48.82
C MET A 1 20.03 -5.09 -47.74
N LYS A 2 19.53 -3.88 -48.04
CA LYS A 2 18.84 -3.01 -47.06
C LYS A 2 17.52 -3.60 -46.52
N SER A 3 16.76 -4.33 -47.33
CA SER A 3 15.50 -4.98 -46.91
C SER A 3 15.69 -6.15 -45.94
N LEU A 4 16.80 -6.90 -46.04
CA LEU A 4 17.12 -7.98 -45.09
C LEU A 4 17.43 -7.43 -43.69
N PHE A 5 18.14 -6.30 -43.59
CA PHE A 5 18.42 -5.64 -42.31
C PHE A 5 17.16 -5.11 -41.62
N ILE A 6 16.16 -4.65 -42.39
CA ILE A 6 14.86 -4.20 -41.85
C ILE A 6 14.06 -5.40 -41.32
N PHE A 7 14.11 -6.56 -42.00
CA PHE A 7 13.47 -7.79 -41.53
C PHE A 7 14.12 -8.39 -40.27
N PHE A 8 15.45 -8.45 -40.20
CA PHE A 8 16.13 -8.89 -38.97
C PHE A 8 15.94 -7.90 -37.81
N GLY A 9 15.82 -6.61 -38.11
CA GLY A 9 15.47 -5.57 -37.14
C GLY A 9 14.05 -5.74 -36.56
N SER A 10 13.05 -6.05 -37.41
CA SER A 10 11.66 -6.26 -36.96
C SER A 10 11.48 -7.57 -36.19
N ILE A 11 12.22 -8.63 -36.56
CA ILE A 11 12.24 -9.91 -35.83
C ILE A 11 12.91 -9.75 -34.46
N SER A 12 13.98 -8.96 -34.36
CA SER A 12 14.62 -8.64 -33.07
C SER A 12 13.69 -7.81 -32.15
N LEU A 13 12.99 -6.82 -32.72
CA LEU A 13 12.05 -5.98 -31.97
C LEU A 13 10.83 -6.77 -31.45
N THR A 14 10.33 -7.73 -32.22
CA THR A 14 9.22 -8.61 -31.82
C THR A 14 9.64 -9.64 -30.76
N ILE A 15 10.88 -10.16 -30.81
CA ILE A 15 11.44 -11.03 -29.76
C ILE A 15 11.64 -10.27 -28.44
N ILE A 16 12.05 -9.00 -28.49
CA ILE A 16 12.17 -8.14 -27.31
C ILE A 16 10.80 -7.88 -26.67
N LEU A 17 9.74 -7.69 -27.46
CA LEU A 17 8.36 -7.52 -26.98
C LEU A 17 7.82 -8.78 -26.26
N LEU A 18 8.20 -9.98 -26.69
CA LEU A 18 7.71 -11.24 -26.12
C LEU A 18 8.36 -11.61 -24.76
N ILE A 19 9.53 -11.08 -24.42
CA ILE A 19 10.22 -11.36 -23.14
C ILE A 19 9.67 -10.50 -21.97
N GLY A 20 8.85 -9.49 -22.26
CA GLY A 20 8.20 -8.65 -21.24
C GLY A 20 7.18 -9.37 -20.35
N CYS A 21 6.79 -10.59 -20.70
CA CYS A 21 5.77 -11.33 -19.97
C CYS A 21 6.36 -12.14 -18.80
N ALA A 22 5.88 -11.82 -17.60
CA ALA A 22 5.81 -12.68 -16.43
C ALA A 22 7.11 -12.93 -15.62
N LYS A 23 7.39 -11.99 -14.68
CA LYS A 23 7.64 -12.24 -13.24
C LYS A 23 8.06 -10.94 -12.54
N GLN A 24 7.66 -10.76 -11.27
CA GLN A 24 8.21 -9.72 -10.39
C GLN A 24 9.73 -9.92 -10.20
N THR A 25 10.51 -9.30 -11.08
CA THR A 25 11.97 -9.14 -11.07
C THR A 25 12.37 -7.88 -10.29
N LEU A 26 13.68 -7.67 -10.08
CA LEU A 26 14.21 -6.46 -9.43
C LEU A 26 13.82 -5.15 -10.14
N VAL A 27 13.46 -5.22 -11.43
CA VAL A 27 13.08 -4.06 -12.27
C VAL A 27 11.57 -3.78 -12.25
N THR A 28 10.73 -4.79 -12.06
CA THR A 28 9.26 -4.62 -12.12
C THR A 28 8.66 -4.14 -10.79
N LYS A 29 9.26 -4.50 -9.64
CA LYS A 29 8.82 -3.99 -8.33
C LYS A 29 8.87 -2.46 -8.19
N PRO A 30 9.98 -1.76 -8.55
CA PRO A 30 10.00 -0.30 -8.49
C PRO A 30 9.01 0.32 -9.48
N TYR A 31 8.81 -0.27 -10.66
CA TYR A 31 7.79 0.18 -11.62
C TYR A 31 6.38 0.13 -10.98
N HIS A 32 5.96 -1.01 -10.45
CA HIS A 32 4.66 -1.13 -9.77
C HIS A 32 4.51 -0.17 -8.58
N ASN A 33 5.59 0.05 -7.81
CA ASN A 33 5.58 1.03 -6.73
C ASN A 33 5.42 2.48 -7.23
N LEU A 34 6.05 2.84 -8.34
CA LEU A 34 5.93 4.17 -8.94
C LEU A 34 4.53 4.37 -9.53
N THR A 35 4.03 3.39 -10.29
CA THR A 35 2.68 3.39 -10.85
C THR A 35 1.64 3.50 -9.74
N GLY A 36 1.73 2.69 -8.67
CA GLY A 36 0.83 2.78 -7.53
C GLY A 36 0.87 4.14 -6.82
N ARG A 37 2.06 4.73 -6.68
CA ARG A 37 2.23 6.05 -6.04
C ARG A 37 1.59 7.17 -6.86
N TYR A 38 1.93 7.29 -8.13
CA TYR A 38 1.56 8.47 -8.91
C TYR A 38 0.23 8.30 -9.63
N ASN A 39 -0.06 7.11 -10.16
CA ASN A 39 -1.31 6.92 -10.93
C ASN A 39 -2.52 6.74 -10.03
N ALA A 40 -2.35 6.09 -8.88
CA ALA A 40 -3.44 5.84 -7.94
C ALA A 40 -3.40 6.78 -6.74
N TYR A 41 -2.40 6.64 -5.86
CA TYR A 41 -2.38 7.35 -4.58
C TYR A 41 -2.35 8.87 -4.73
N TYR A 42 -1.42 9.42 -5.50
CA TYR A 42 -1.26 10.87 -5.67
C TYR A 42 -2.50 11.50 -6.32
N ASN A 43 -3.01 10.90 -7.39
CA ASN A 43 -4.21 11.37 -8.07
C ASN A 43 -5.46 11.29 -7.17
N ALA A 44 -5.62 10.22 -6.39
CA ALA A 44 -6.73 10.12 -5.44
C ALA A 44 -6.59 11.16 -4.32
N ASN A 45 -5.38 11.34 -3.78
CA ASN A 45 -5.10 12.33 -2.75
C ASN A 45 -5.45 13.75 -3.20
N LEU A 46 -5.08 14.12 -4.43
CA LEU A 46 -5.41 15.44 -4.98
C LEU A 46 -6.92 15.70 -4.99
N ARG A 47 -7.72 14.73 -5.44
CA ARG A 47 -9.19 14.85 -5.49
C ARG A 47 -9.82 14.94 -4.11
N VAL A 48 -9.31 14.18 -3.15
CA VAL A 48 -9.76 14.25 -1.75
C VAL A 48 -9.42 15.61 -1.15
N GLN A 49 -8.20 16.13 -1.37
CA GLN A 49 -7.80 17.46 -0.88
C GLN A 49 -8.61 18.59 -1.51
N GLU A 50 -8.85 18.52 -2.82
CA GLU A 50 -9.72 19.44 -3.53
C GLU A 50 -11.14 19.43 -2.93
N SER A 51 -11.69 18.24 -2.67
CA SER A 51 -13.00 18.09 -2.03
C SER A 51 -13.04 18.72 -0.63
N PHE A 52 -12.01 18.54 0.18
CA PHE A 52 -11.89 19.24 1.47
C PHE A 52 -11.93 20.76 1.30
N THR A 53 -11.17 21.30 0.33
CA THR A 53 -11.15 22.75 0.09
C THR A 53 -12.49 23.28 -0.40
N THR A 54 -13.17 22.54 -1.29
CA THR A 54 -14.49 22.89 -1.80
C THR A 54 -15.52 22.89 -0.67
N LEU A 55 -15.60 21.83 0.13
CA LEU A 55 -16.53 21.76 1.27
C LEU A 55 -16.27 22.87 2.28
N ASN A 56 -15.00 23.11 2.64
CA ASN A 56 -14.65 24.21 3.55
C ASN A 56 -15.05 25.58 3.01
N SER A 57 -14.96 25.80 1.69
CA SER A 57 -15.37 27.07 1.06
C SER A 57 -16.88 27.25 0.93
N GLN A 58 -17.62 26.14 0.85
CA GLN A 58 -19.08 26.14 0.79
C GLN A 58 -19.70 26.32 2.18
N HIS A 59 -18.96 25.98 3.24
CA HIS A 59 -19.43 26.14 4.60
C HIS A 59 -19.65 27.62 4.94
N LYS A 60 -20.83 27.93 5.48
CA LYS A 60 -21.17 29.27 5.99
C LYS A 60 -21.50 29.16 7.47
N ASP A 61 -20.67 29.79 8.29
CA ASP A 61 -20.80 29.75 9.74
C ASP A 61 -22.13 30.36 10.20
N ASN A 62 -22.84 29.64 11.07
CA ASN A 62 -24.00 30.15 11.77
C ASN A 62 -23.65 30.39 13.24
N TYR A 63 -23.36 31.65 13.57
CA TYR A 63 -22.95 32.05 14.93
C TYR A 63 -24.05 31.94 16.01
N ASN A 64 -25.29 31.60 15.63
CA ASN A 64 -26.36 31.29 16.58
C ASN A 64 -26.34 29.82 17.05
N LYS A 65 -25.48 28.98 16.46
CA LYS A 65 -25.28 27.58 16.85
C LYS A 65 -23.86 27.38 17.34
N LEU A 66 -23.64 26.29 18.07
CA LEU A 66 -22.29 25.84 18.38
C LEU A 66 -21.55 25.57 17.06
N LEU A 67 -20.41 26.22 16.87
CA LEU A 67 -19.59 26.04 15.67
C LEU A 67 -18.90 24.69 15.72
N GLU A 68 -18.98 23.94 14.62
CA GLU A 68 -18.31 22.66 14.50
C GLU A 68 -16.80 22.86 14.39
N MET A 69 -16.04 21.95 15.00
CA MET A 69 -14.59 21.98 14.94
C MET A 69 -14.06 21.80 13.51
N TYR A 70 -14.78 21.04 12.68
CA TYR A 70 -14.40 20.73 11.31
C TYR A 70 -15.48 21.21 10.32
N PRO A 71 -15.24 22.31 9.58
CA PRO A 71 -16.23 22.88 8.66
C PRO A 71 -16.73 21.91 7.58
N TYR A 72 -15.86 21.02 7.09
CA TYR A 72 -16.20 19.99 6.09
C TYR A 72 -17.15 18.90 6.60
N ALA A 73 -17.31 18.73 7.91
CA ALA A 73 -18.27 17.78 8.48
C ALA A 73 -19.68 18.38 8.53
N ALA A 74 -19.75 19.69 8.80
CA ALA A 74 -20.98 20.47 8.94
C ALA A 74 -21.77 20.71 7.64
N THR A 75 -21.12 20.55 6.49
CA THR A 75 -21.71 20.88 5.19
C THR A 75 -22.82 19.89 4.82
N THR A 76 -24.02 20.40 4.55
CA THR A 76 -25.17 19.57 4.14
C THR A 76 -25.15 19.21 2.64
N ASP A 77 -24.51 20.02 1.79
CA ASP A 77 -24.44 19.76 0.35
C ASP A 77 -23.12 19.08 -0.06
N VAL A 78 -23.12 17.74 0.02
CA VAL A 78 -21.97 16.91 -0.37
C VAL A 78 -22.01 16.55 -1.86
N ASN A 79 -23.11 16.85 -2.56
CA ASN A 79 -23.31 16.35 -3.92
C ASN A 79 -22.27 16.90 -4.91
N SER A 80 -21.82 18.13 -4.68
CA SER A 80 -20.79 18.79 -5.49
C SER A 80 -19.43 18.06 -5.47
N VAL A 81 -19.12 17.31 -4.41
CA VAL A 81 -17.86 16.58 -4.25
C VAL A 81 -18.00 15.06 -4.39
N LYS A 82 -19.21 14.51 -4.52
CA LYS A 82 -19.40 13.04 -4.64
C LYS A 82 -18.66 12.45 -5.83
N GLN A 83 -18.81 13.05 -7.01
CA GLN A 83 -18.15 12.58 -8.23
C GLN A 83 -16.61 12.53 -8.12
N PRO A 84 -15.90 13.61 -7.71
CA PRO A 84 -14.45 13.55 -7.56
C PRO A 84 -14.00 12.56 -6.48
N LEU A 85 -14.80 12.34 -5.44
CA LEU A 85 -14.54 11.35 -4.39
C LEU A 85 -14.73 9.91 -4.88
N ASP A 86 -15.77 9.62 -5.67
CA ASP A 86 -15.95 8.30 -6.31
C ASP A 86 -14.78 7.96 -7.24
N GLU A 87 -14.29 8.95 -7.98
CA GLU A 87 -13.07 8.79 -8.78
C GLU A 87 -11.82 8.51 -7.92
N ALA A 88 -11.73 9.06 -6.71
CA ALA A 88 -10.64 8.78 -5.78
C ALA A 88 -10.76 7.33 -5.24
N ILE A 89 -11.96 6.92 -4.82
CA ILE A 89 -12.26 5.58 -4.31
C ILE A 89 -11.94 4.51 -5.36
N THR A 90 -12.39 4.69 -6.61
CA THR A 90 -12.11 3.74 -7.71
C THR A 90 -10.62 3.62 -8.01
N LYS A 91 -9.85 4.71 -7.96
CA LYS A 91 -8.39 4.70 -8.11
C LYS A 91 -7.71 3.94 -6.96
N CYS A 92 -8.13 4.18 -5.72
CA CYS A 92 -7.65 3.46 -4.54
C CYS A 92 -7.98 1.96 -4.61
N ALA A 93 -9.22 1.61 -4.95
CA ALA A 93 -9.67 0.23 -5.11
C ALA A 93 -8.87 -0.52 -6.19
N ARG A 94 -8.61 0.14 -7.33
CA ARG A 94 -7.76 -0.41 -8.39
C ARG A 94 -6.34 -0.68 -7.89
N ASN A 95 -5.75 0.25 -7.12
CA ASN A 95 -4.41 0.07 -6.55
C ASN A 95 -4.36 -1.12 -5.58
N ILE A 96 -5.35 -1.21 -4.68
CA ILE A 96 -5.46 -2.30 -3.71
C ILE A 96 -5.54 -3.65 -4.42
N LYS A 97 -6.38 -3.76 -5.44
CA LYS A 97 -6.55 -4.99 -6.24
C LYS A 97 -5.28 -5.38 -7.00
N LEU A 98 -4.58 -4.42 -7.58
CA LEU A 98 -3.37 -4.68 -8.37
C LEU A 98 -2.13 -4.94 -7.50
N HIS A 99 -2.07 -4.36 -6.32
CA HIS A 99 -0.89 -4.33 -5.47
C HIS A 99 -1.23 -4.69 -4.02
N GLU A 100 -1.64 -5.93 -3.76
CA GLU A 100 -2.02 -6.40 -2.40
C GLU A 100 -0.91 -6.23 -1.34
N ILE A 101 0.37 -6.24 -1.74
CA ILE A 101 1.56 -6.06 -0.87
C ILE A 101 2.44 -4.90 -1.39
N GLY A 102 1.80 -3.89 -1.98
CA GLY A 102 2.46 -2.64 -2.37
C GLY A 102 2.81 -1.78 -1.16
N ASN A 103 3.80 -0.91 -1.31
CA ASN A 103 4.15 0.06 -0.27
C ASN A 103 3.07 1.12 -0.05
N TRP A 104 2.13 1.28 -0.98
CA TRP A 104 1.11 2.34 -1.02
C TRP A 104 -0.31 1.83 -0.77
N THR A 105 -0.45 0.55 -0.46
CA THR A 105 -1.77 -0.09 -0.31
C THR A 105 -2.47 0.37 0.95
N ASP A 106 -1.73 0.50 2.05
CA ASP A 106 -2.19 1.07 3.32
C ASP A 106 -2.63 2.54 3.17
N ASP A 107 -1.81 3.33 2.50
CA ASP A 107 -2.09 4.72 2.18
C ASP A 107 -3.35 4.85 1.29
N SER A 108 -3.58 3.94 0.35
CA SER A 108 -4.80 3.89 -0.46
C SER A 108 -6.06 3.54 0.34
N TYR A 109 -5.99 2.59 1.28
CA TYR A 109 -7.13 2.31 2.16
C TYR A 109 -7.50 3.53 3.00
N HIS A 110 -6.50 4.27 3.47
CA HIS A 110 -6.76 5.48 4.26
C HIS A 110 -7.42 6.59 3.46
N LEU A 111 -6.93 6.87 2.25
CA LEU A 111 -7.59 7.83 1.35
C LEU A 111 -9.01 7.40 0.99
N MET A 112 -9.23 6.10 0.81
CA MET A 112 -10.56 5.55 0.53
C MET A 112 -11.52 5.83 1.70
N GLY A 113 -11.10 5.57 2.94
CA GLY A 113 -11.91 5.89 4.12
C GLY A 113 -12.13 7.39 4.32
N GLN A 114 -11.16 8.24 3.96
CA GLN A 114 -11.34 9.70 4.00
C GLN A 114 -12.36 10.16 2.96
N ALA A 115 -12.35 9.56 1.76
CA ALA A 115 -13.32 9.85 0.73
C ALA A 115 -14.74 9.41 1.14
N GLU A 116 -14.88 8.20 1.69
CA GLU A 116 -16.15 7.67 2.23
C GLU A 116 -16.67 8.56 3.36
N PHE A 117 -15.79 9.05 4.25
CA PHE A 117 -16.15 9.99 5.30
C PHE A 117 -16.69 11.31 4.73
N LEU A 118 -16.00 11.88 3.75
CA LEU A 118 -16.43 13.11 3.10
C LEU A 118 -17.74 12.94 2.33
N GLN A 119 -18.04 11.73 1.84
CA GLN A 119 -19.33 11.39 1.24
C GLN A 119 -20.47 11.26 2.26
N GLN A 120 -20.19 11.42 3.56
CA GLN A 120 -21.09 11.14 4.68
C GLN A 120 -21.52 9.67 4.79
N GLU A 121 -20.76 8.76 4.19
CA GLU A 121 -20.95 7.31 4.34
C GLU A 121 -20.15 6.80 5.55
N TYR A 122 -20.48 7.32 6.74
CA TYR A 122 -19.71 7.10 7.96
C TYR A 122 -19.57 5.63 8.35
N GLU A 123 -20.59 4.80 8.11
CA GLU A 123 -20.51 3.35 8.37
C GLU A 123 -19.47 2.66 7.49
N ARG A 124 -19.41 3.02 6.20
CA ARG A 124 -18.40 2.46 5.27
C ARG A 124 -17.01 2.93 5.68
N ALA A 125 -16.85 4.22 5.95
CA ALA A 125 -15.60 4.80 6.41
C ALA A 125 -15.10 4.13 7.70
N ALA A 126 -15.97 3.93 8.69
CA ALA A 126 -15.64 3.27 9.95
C ALA A 126 -15.14 1.83 9.71
N ASN A 127 -15.82 1.06 8.85
CA ASN A 127 -15.39 -0.29 8.49
C ASN A 127 -14.02 -0.30 7.78
N THR A 128 -13.81 0.62 6.84
CA THR A 128 -12.53 0.78 6.14
C THR A 128 -11.40 1.11 7.12
N PHE A 129 -11.59 2.07 8.02
CA PHE A 129 -10.57 2.43 8.99
C PHE A 129 -10.33 1.34 10.04
N LYS A 130 -11.39 0.68 10.52
CA LYS A 130 -11.30 -0.47 11.43
C LYS A 130 -10.46 -1.59 10.81
N PHE A 131 -10.68 -1.90 9.54
CA PHE A 131 -9.86 -2.86 8.79
C PHE A 131 -8.37 -2.48 8.79
N ILE A 132 -8.03 -1.19 8.60
CA ILE A 132 -6.63 -0.72 8.67
C ILE A 132 -6.08 -0.91 10.08
N VAL A 133 -6.82 -0.51 11.12
CA VAL A 133 -6.38 -0.61 12.51
C VAL A 133 -6.06 -2.06 12.89
N ASP A 134 -6.91 -3.00 12.48
CA ASP A 134 -6.77 -4.43 12.76
C ASP A 134 -5.64 -5.05 11.93
N LYS A 135 -5.61 -4.80 10.62
CA LYS A 135 -4.63 -5.37 9.70
C LYS A 135 -3.20 -4.93 10.04
N TYR A 136 -3.02 -3.66 10.41
CA TYR A 136 -1.72 -3.08 10.71
C TYR A 136 -1.41 -3.04 12.21
N HIS A 137 -2.16 -3.79 13.03
CA HIS A 137 -1.81 -4.01 14.44
C HIS A 137 -0.41 -4.64 14.55
N PRO A 138 0.46 -4.17 15.48
CA PRO A 138 1.85 -4.64 15.59
C PRO A 138 1.97 -6.16 15.66
N GLU A 139 1.05 -6.84 16.36
CA GLU A 139 1.03 -8.30 16.44
C GLU A 139 0.72 -8.98 15.10
N ASN A 140 -0.27 -8.47 14.37
CA ASN A 140 -0.69 -9.05 13.09
C ASN A 140 0.39 -8.86 12.03
N VAL A 141 1.02 -7.68 12.03
CA VAL A 141 2.19 -7.40 11.20
C VAL A 141 3.34 -8.36 11.56
N ALA A 142 3.63 -8.57 12.84
CA ALA A 142 4.66 -9.52 13.26
C ALA A 142 4.37 -10.95 12.79
N LYS A 143 3.12 -11.42 12.95
CA LYS A 143 2.66 -12.74 12.47
C LYS A 143 2.83 -12.87 10.96
N GLU A 144 2.45 -11.87 10.17
CA GLU A 144 2.63 -11.89 8.70
C GLU A 144 4.10 -11.89 8.28
N LEU A 145 4.94 -11.07 8.95
CA LEU A 145 6.38 -11.05 8.73
C LEU A 145 7.01 -12.43 9.00
N GLU A 146 6.59 -13.13 10.05
CA GLU A 146 7.02 -14.50 10.32
C GLU A 146 6.63 -15.48 9.21
N LYS A 147 5.36 -15.43 8.77
CA LYS A 147 4.87 -16.28 7.66
C LYS A 147 5.69 -16.04 6.39
N LEU A 148 6.02 -14.79 6.08
CA LEU A 148 6.90 -14.44 4.95
C LEU A 148 8.31 -15.00 5.11
N LYS A 149 8.93 -14.88 6.30
CA LYS A 149 10.25 -15.47 6.61
C LYS A 149 10.23 -17.00 6.42
N LYS A 150 9.21 -17.69 6.94
CA LYS A 150 8.99 -19.14 6.79
C LYS A 150 8.85 -19.54 5.31
N LYS A 151 8.03 -18.81 4.52
CA LYS A 151 7.88 -19.00 3.06
C LYS A 151 9.20 -18.82 2.30
N LYS A 152 9.98 -17.78 2.61
CA LYS A 152 11.31 -17.53 2.02
C LYS A 152 12.29 -18.66 2.33
N LYS A 153 12.36 -19.13 3.59
CA LYS A 153 13.21 -20.27 4.01
C LYS A 153 12.83 -21.55 3.25
N LYS A 154 11.54 -21.84 3.07
CA LYS A 154 11.03 -22.98 2.29
C LYS A 154 11.40 -22.87 0.80
N LYS A 155 11.28 -21.67 0.19
CA LYS A 155 11.71 -21.40 -1.20
C LYS A 155 13.22 -21.60 -1.36
N LYS A 156 14.06 -21.05 -0.46
CA LYS A 156 15.53 -21.26 -0.47
C LYS A 156 15.88 -22.75 -0.38
N ARG A 157 15.25 -23.50 0.53
CA ARG A 157 15.43 -24.97 0.66
C ARG A 157 15.05 -25.73 -0.61
N LYS A 158 13.89 -25.42 -1.23
CA LYS A 158 13.45 -26.03 -2.50
C LYS A 158 14.41 -25.69 -3.66
N GLY A 159 14.90 -24.46 -3.73
CA GLY A 159 15.90 -24.01 -4.70
C GLY A 159 17.23 -24.77 -4.58
N LYS A 160 17.77 -24.90 -3.35
CA LYS A 160 18.99 -25.70 -3.07
C LYS A 160 18.80 -27.18 -3.47
N LYS A 161 17.66 -27.81 -3.15
CA LYS A 161 17.35 -29.19 -3.58
C LYS A 161 17.26 -29.33 -5.11
N ARG A 162 16.63 -28.38 -5.81
CA ARG A 162 16.50 -28.37 -7.28
C ARG A 162 17.86 -28.19 -7.98
N LYS A 163 18.75 -27.32 -7.45
CA LYS A 163 20.14 -27.18 -7.90
C LYS A 163 20.95 -28.47 -7.69
N LYS A 164 20.85 -29.13 -6.52
CA LYS A 164 21.50 -30.43 -6.26
C LYS A 164 21.02 -31.55 -7.21
N ARG A 165 19.71 -31.66 -7.48
CA ARG A 165 19.15 -32.62 -8.45
C ARG A 165 19.64 -32.38 -9.89
N LYS A 166 19.68 -31.12 -10.34
CA LYS A 166 20.23 -30.76 -11.67
C LYS A 166 21.73 -31.09 -11.77
N LYS A 167 22.52 -30.88 -10.70
CA LYS A 167 23.95 -31.25 -10.65
C LYS A 167 24.17 -32.76 -10.71
N LYS A 168 23.34 -33.58 -10.02
CA LYS A 168 23.37 -35.06 -10.14
C LYS A 168 23.01 -35.56 -11.55
N LYS A 169 21.98 -34.98 -12.19
CA LYS A 169 21.61 -35.35 -13.59
C LYS A 169 22.70 -34.98 -14.61
N ARG A 170 23.36 -33.82 -14.44
CA ARG A 170 24.51 -33.43 -15.28
C ARG A 170 25.73 -34.33 -15.09
N LYS A 171 25.99 -34.83 -13.87
CA LYS A 171 27.08 -35.78 -13.59
C LYS A 171 26.84 -37.19 -14.16
N LYS A 172 25.59 -37.63 -14.34
CA LYS A 172 25.25 -38.91 -15.00
C LYS A 172 25.37 -38.88 -16.54
N LYS A 173 25.44 -37.69 -17.16
CA LYS A 173 25.49 -37.52 -18.63
C LYS A 173 26.89 -37.20 -19.20
N LYS A 174 27.94 -37.09 -18.37
CA LYS A 174 29.32 -36.89 -18.83
C LYS A 174 30.24 -37.83 -18.06
N GLY A 175 30.97 -38.69 -18.80
CA GLY A 175 32.12 -39.43 -18.30
C GLY A 175 33.14 -38.48 -17.63
N LYS A 176 33.90 -39.05 -16.69
CA LYS A 176 34.87 -38.38 -15.80
C LYS A 176 35.59 -37.20 -16.47
N LYS A 177 35.45 -36.00 -15.87
CA LYS A 177 36.54 -35.03 -15.68
C LYS A 177 36.13 -34.05 -14.57
N LYS A 178 36.92 -34.03 -13.49
CA LYS A 178 36.83 -33.03 -12.41
C LYS A 178 37.26 -31.68 -12.99
N PRO A 179 36.65 -30.57 -12.53
CA PRO A 179 37.49 -29.44 -12.19
C PRO A 179 37.30 -29.05 -10.73
N ASN A 180 38.41 -28.51 -10.24
CA ASN A 180 38.72 -28.09 -8.89
C ASN A 180 37.68 -27.10 -8.35
N LYS A 181 37.40 -27.17 -7.04
CA LYS A 181 36.47 -26.26 -6.37
C LYS A 181 37.07 -25.88 -5.02
N ASN A 182 37.68 -24.70 -4.96
CA ASN A 182 37.90 -23.98 -3.71
C ASN A 182 36.82 -22.89 -3.54
N PRO A 183 36.61 -22.41 -2.30
CA PRO A 183 35.27 -22.25 -1.73
C PRO A 183 34.50 -21.03 -2.25
N GLU A 184 33.19 -21.15 -2.11
CA GLU A 184 32.21 -20.10 -2.37
C GLU A 184 32.45 -18.96 -1.36
N GLU A 185 32.87 -17.78 -1.85
CA GLU A 185 32.72 -16.53 -1.08
C GLU A 185 31.23 -16.31 -0.85
N GLU A 186 30.83 -16.38 0.41
CA GLU A 186 29.49 -16.03 0.87
C GLU A 186 29.33 -14.52 0.76
N GLU A 187 28.84 -14.02 -0.37
CA GLU A 187 28.19 -12.71 -0.38
C GLU A 187 26.89 -12.84 0.43
N GLU A 188 26.99 -12.52 1.71
CA GLU A 188 25.86 -12.24 2.57
C GLU A 188 25.01 -11.14 1.94
N GLU A 189 23.96 -11.53 1.21
CA GLU A 189 22.85 -10.62 0.92
C GLU A 189 22.27 -10.17 2.26
N LYS A 190 22.75 -8.99 2.70
CA LYS A 190 22.26 -8.25 3.86
C LYS A 190 20.73 -8.33 3.89
N PRO A 191 20.12 -8.58 5.05
CA PRO A 191 18.67 -8.64 5.16
C PRO A 191 18.11 -7.40 4.47
N ILE A 192 17.04 -7.56 3.66
CA ILE A 192 16.28 -6.44 3.12
C ILE A 192 15.91 -5.58 4.32
N LYS A 193 16.75 -4.58 4.57
CA LYS A 193 16.57 -3.59 5.59
C LYS A 193 15.37 -2.85 5.06
N TYR A 194 14.26 -2.89 5.79
CA TYR A 194 13.19 -1.94 5.58
C TYR A 194 13.80 -0.57 5.86
N GLY A 195 14.43 0.00 4.83
CA GLY A 195 15.01 1.34 4.87
C GLY A 195 13.85 2.29 5.05
N LEU A 196 13.69 2.75 6.29
CA LEU A 196 12.94 3.93 6.71
C LEU A 196 11.54 4.15 6.08
N LYS A 197 10.53 3.93 6.94
CA LYS A 197 9.38 4.84 7.15
C LYS A 197 8.28 4.93 6.06
N HIS A 198 7.53 3.86 5.81
CA HIS A 198 6.07 4.06 5.82
C HIS A 198 5.66 4.01 7.29
N ARG A 199 5.23 5.16 7.83
CA ARG A 199 4.66 5.19 9.19
C ARG A 199 3.39 4.34 9.11
N PRO A 200 3.13 3.45 10.07
CA PRO A 200 1.92 2.65 10.03
C PRO A 200 0.73 3.62 9.95
N VAL A 201 0.02 3.56 8.84
CA VAL A 201 -1.17 4.37 8.58
C VAL A 201 -2.23 4.12 9.66
N ARG A 202 -2.10 3.01 10.40
CA ARG A 202 -2.83 2.68 11.63
C ARG A 202 -3.12 3.89 12.53
N TYR A 203 -2.14 4.72 12.89
CA TYR A 203 -2.40 5.83 13.81
C TYR A 203 -3.29 6.91 13.18
N LYS A 204 -3.09 7.20 11.90
CA LYS A 204 -3.97 8.11 11.16
C LYS A 204 -5.37 7.51 11.02
N ALA A 205 -5.45 6.23 10.67
CA ALA A 205 -6.71 5.52 10.53
C ALA A 205 -7.47 5.44 11.86
N MET A 206 -6.77 5.27 12.98
CA MET A 206 -7.38 5.28 14.33
C MET A 206 -7.94 6.66 14.68
N LEU A 207 -7.21 7.73 14.36
CA LEU A 207 -7.71 9.09 14.55
C LEU A 207 -8.95 9.35 13.69
N TRP A 208 -8.89 8.97 12.42
CA TRP A 208 -10.04 9.11 11.52
C TRP A 208 -11.21 8.21 11.91
N LEU A 209 -10.94 7.01 12.45
CA LEU A 209 -11.95 6.12 13.02
C LEU A 209 -12.63 6.78 14.23
N SER A 210 -11.87 7.39 15.13
CA SER A 210 -12.43 8.19 16.23
C SER A 210 -13.33 9.31 15.71
N LYS A 211 -12.89 10.06 14.70
CA LYS A 211 -13.73 11.09 14.05
C LYS A 211 -15.01 10.49 13.49
N THR A 212 -14.93 9.35 12.79
CA THR A 212 -16.12 8.67 12.24
C THR A 212 -17.10 8.21 13.33
N TYR A 213 -16.58 7.74 14.46
CA TYR A 213 -17.42 7.31 15.58
C TYR A 213 -18.08 8.49 16.30
N ILE A 214 -17.44 9.65 16.35
CA ILE A 214 -18.05 10.89 16.85
C ILE A 214 -19.25 11.27 15.97
N GLU A 215 -19.10 11.23 14.64
CA GLU A 215 -20.20 11.52 13.71
C GLU A 215 -21.35 10.50 13.80
N LEU A 216 -21.03 9.24 14.08
CA LEU A 216 -22.02 8.19 14.32
C LEU A 216 -22.67 8.25 15.71
N GLY A 217 -22.23 9.16 16.59
CA GLY A 217 -22.70 9.25 17.99
C GLY A 217 -22.17 8.15 18.92
N GLN A 218 -21.19 7.35 18.47
CA GLN A 218 -20.54 6.28 19.23
C GLN A 218 -19.35 6.81 20.04
N TYR A 219 -19.64 7.64 21.04
CA TYR A 219 -18.62 8.36 21.80
C TYR A 219 -17.70 7.45 22.64
N ASP A 220 -18.22 6.32 23.15
CA ASP A 220 -17.43 5.37 23.94
C ASP A 220 -16.30 4.74 23.11
N ASP A 221 -16.64 4.27 21.91
CA ASP A 221 -15.69 3.70 20.95
C ASP A 221 -14.68 4.75 20.50
N ALA A 222 -15.15 5.95 20.16
CA ALA A 222 -14.28 7.07 19.80
C ALA A 222 -13.25 7.37 20.91
N GLY A 223 -13.72 7.48 22.15
CA GLY A 223 -12.90 7.76 23.33
C GLY A 223 -11.94 6.61 23.69
N TYR A 224 -12.28 5.36 23.40
CA TYR A 224 -11.35 4.24 23.52
C TYR A 224 -10.14 4.41 22.59
N TYR A 225 -10.39 4.69 21.30
CA TYR A 225 -9.32 4.86 20.32
C TYR A 225 -8.48 6.13 20.56
N LEU A 226 -9.09 7.24 20.98
CA LEU A 226 -8.36 8.47 21.32
C LEU A 226 -7.43 8.26 22.51
N ARG A 227 -7.91 7.64 23.60
CA ARG A 227 -7.07 7.28 24.75
C ARG A 227 -5.93 6.36 24.37
N GLN A 228 -6.14 5.44 23.43
CA GLN A 228 -5.06 4.60 22.91
C GLN A 228 -3.99 5.43 22.18
N LEU A 229 -4.38 6.46 21.43
CA LEU A 229 -3.46 7.37 20.75
C LEU A 229 -2.69 8.28 21.71
N GLU A 230 -3.34 8.82 22.74
CA GLU A 230 -2.69 9.65 23.77
C GLU A 230 -1.60 8.89 24.51
N ASN A 231 -1.92 7.65 24.93
CA ASN A 231 -1.03 6.84 25.76
C ASN A 231 0.15 6.23 24.98
N ASP A 232 0.04 6.06 23.66
CA ASP A 232 1.11 5.44 22.87
C ASP A 232 2.26 6.42 22.56
N LYS A 233 3.42 6.14 23.18
CA LYS A 233 4.67 6.90 22.98
C LYS A 233 5.18 6.89 21.53
N LYS A 234 4.71 5.97 20.68
CA LYS A 234 5.11 5.84 19.27
C LYS A 234 4.30 6.71 18.31
N VAL A 235 3.23 7.36 18.76
CA VAL A 235 2.43 8.26 17.92
C VAL A 235 3.30 9.45 17.45
N PRO A 236 3.32 9.75 16.13
CA PRO A 236 4.04 10.90 15.61
C PRO A 236 3.58 12.22 16.23
N LYS A 237 4.51 13.12 16.56
CA LYS A 237 4.21 14.44 17.17
C LYS A 237 3.11 15.23 16.44
N LYS A 238 3.10 15.20 15.10
CA LYS A 238 2.06 15.88 14.29
C LYS A 238 0.65 15.33 14.52
N LEU A 239 0.50 14.05 14.82
CA LEU A 239 -0.81 13.46 15.10
C LEU A 239 -1.22 13.69 16.55
N ARG A 240 -0.26 13.82 17.47
CA ARG A 240 -0.55 14.15 18.87
C ARG A 240 -1.14 15.54 19.09
N SER A 241 -0.98 16.46 18.13
CA SER A 241 -1.65 17.76 18.22
C SER A 241 -3.10 17.72 17.74
N GLU A 242 -3.51 16.63 17.10
CA GLU A 242 -4.90 16.42 16.64
C GLU A 242 -5.71 15.50 17.57
N VAL A 243 -5.04 14.87 18.54
CA VAL A 243 -5.61 14.00 19.57
C VAL A 243 -5.64 14.81 20.85
#